data_AF-A0A0H3CLT6-F1
#
_entry.id   AF-A0A0H3CLT6-F1
#
_cell.length_a   1.000
_cell.length_b   1.000
_cell.length_c   1.000
_cell.angle_alpha   90.00
_cell.angle_beta   90.00
_cell.angle_gamma   90.00
#
_symmetry.space_group_name_H-M   'P 1'
#
loop_
_entity.id
_entity.type
_entity.pdbx_description
1 polymer ?
#
loop_
_entity_poly.entity_id
_entity_poly.type
_entity_poly.pdbx_seq_one_letter_code
_entity_poly.pdbx_strand_id
1 'polypeptide(L)'
;MDENLARLENAALAVYQRGHVPVIGEWLALPLAKAAGSTSIGDEISEAMLYPVAHRLIGKCDAIYRIAGASKGADMDIEVARKLGLNVYTSLESIPQA
;
A
#
# COMPACT_ATOMS: atom_id res chain seq x y z
N MET A 1 -2.22 13.88 -12.00
CA MET A 1 -2.23 12.58 -11.31
C MET A 1 -1.27 12.72 -10.15
N ASP A 2 -1.67 12.37 -8.94
CA ASP A 2 -0.85 12.60 -7.73
C ASP A 2 0.54 11.96 -7.92
N GLU A 3 1.61 12.75 -7.75
CA GLU A 3 2.99 12.30 -7.94
C GLU A 3 3.33 11.11 -7.03
N ASN A 4 2.69 11.01 -5.86
CA ASN A 4 2.88 9.89 -4.95
C ASN A 4 2.29 8.60 -5.54
N LEU A 5 1.08 8.65 -6.09
CA LEU A 5 0.45 7.47 -6.70
C LEU A 5 1.26 6.98 -7.91
N ALA A 6 1.75 7.89 -8.76
CA ALA A 6 2.60 7.52 -9.89
C ALA A 6 3.90 6.80 -9.44
N ARG A 7 4.49 7.19 -8.32
CA ARG A 7 5.65 6.50 -7.75
C ARG A 7 5.31 5.09 -7.27
N LEU A 8 4.15 4.92 -6.63
CA LEU A 8 3.68 3.60 -6.19
C LEU A 8 3.38 2.69 -7.38
N GLU A 9 2.79 3.22 -8.45
CA GLU A 9 2.46 2.48 -9.67
C GLU A 9 3.72 2.00 -10.42
N ASN A 10 4.75 2.84 -10.50
CA ASN A 10 6.04 2.43 -11.05
C ASN A 10 6.69 1.30 -10.24
N ALA A 11 6.61 1.37 -8.91
CA ALA A 11 7.09 0.30 -8.03
C ALA A 11 6.27 -0.99 -8.18
N ALA A 12 4.95 -0.87 -8.30
CA ALA A 12 4.05 -2.00 -8.57
C ALA A 12 4.40 -2.66 -9.91
N LEU A 13 4.63 -1.89 -10.97
CA LEU A 13 5.06 -2.42 -12.27
C LEU A 13 6.37 -3.22 -12.14
N ALA A 14 7.34 -2.70 -11.39
CA ALA A 14 8.61 -3.40 -11.16
C ALA A 14 8.40 -4.73 -10.41
N VAL A 15 7.50 -4.77 -9.42
CA VAL A 15 7.11 -6.02 -8.72
C VAL A 15 6.42 -6.99 -9.67
N TYR A 16 5.52 -6.51 -10.54
CA TYR A 16 4.87 -7.32 -11.56
C TYR A 16 5.86 -7.94 -12.54
N GLN A 17 6.87 -7.19 -12.97
CA GLN A 17 7.95 -7.68 -13.84
C GLN A 17 8.81 -8.76 -13.19
N ARG A 18 8.78 -8.88 -11.85
CA ARG A 18 9.41 -9.99 -11.09
C ARG A 18 8.52 -11.24 -10.97
N GLY A 19 7.33 -11.23 -11.58
CA GLY A 19 6.40 -12.36 -11.64
C GLY A 19 5.35 -12.37 -10.52
N HIS A 20 5.32 -11.36 -9.66
CA HIS A 20 4.37 -11.26 -8.55
C HIS A 20 3.11 -10.48 -8.93
N VAL A 21 2.07 -10.55 -8.09
CA VAL A 21 0.85 -9.74 -8.23
C VAL A 21 0.94 -8.54 -7.27
N PRO A 22 1.25 -7.32 -7.75
CA PRO A 22 1.29 -6.14 -6.89
C PRO A 22 -0.11 -5.62 -6.58
N VAL A 23 -0.27 -5.05 -5.39
CA VAL A 23 -1.45 -4.27 -5.00
C VAL A 23 -0.99 -3.01 -4.26
N ILE A 24 -1.66 -1.89 -4.54
CA ILE A 24 -1.43 -0.61 -3.87
C ILE A 24 -2.64 -0.32 -2.96
N GLY A 25 -2.40 0.09 -1.71
CA GLY A 25 -3.48 0.34 -0.74
C GLY A 25 -4.49 1.38 -1.24
N GLU A 26 -4.00 2.45 -1.86
CA GLU A 26 -4.79 3.55 -2.42
C GLU A 26 -5.73 3.09 -3.54
N TRP A 27 -5.36 2.06 -4.31
CA TRP A 27 -6.25 1.51 -5.34
C TRP A 27 -7.54 0.92 -4.74
N LEU A 28 -7.51 0.43 -3.50
CA LEU A 28 -8.70 -0.05 -2.80
C LEU A 28 -9.33 1.06 -1.94
N ALA A 29 -8.50 1.82 -1.21
CA ALA A 29 -8.98 2.76 -0.22
C ALA A 29 -9.69 3.98 -0.84
N LEU A 30 -9.13 4.58 -1.90
CA LEU A 30 -9.68 5.81 -2.47
C LEU A 30 -11.07 5.62 -3.10
N PRO A 31 -11.33 4.57 -3.91
CA PRO A 31 -12.67 4.34 -4.45
C PRO A 31 -13.70 4.02 -3.36
N LEU A 32 -13.30 3.27 -2.33
CA LEU A 32 -14.19 2.93 -1.20
C LEU A 32 -14.52 4.16 -0.35
N ALA A 33 -13.55 5.01 -0.04
CA ALA A 33 -13.79 6.26 0.68
C ALA A 33 -14.73 7.18 -0.12
N LYS A 34 -14.52 7.31 -1.43
CA LYS A 34 -15.42 8.07 -2.31
C LYS A 34 -16.84 7.51 -2.31
N ALA A 35 -16.98 6.18 -2.42
CA ALA A 35 -18.28 5.52 -2.35
C ALA A 35 -18.98 5.71 -0.99
N ALA A 36 -18.21 5.87 0.09
CA ALA A 36 -18.69 6.17 1.42
C ALA A 36 -19.04 7.66 1.63
N GLY A 37 -18.82 8.53 0.64
CA GLY A 37 -19.17 9.95 0.68
C GLY A 37 -18.00 10.89 0.96
N SER A 38 -16.75 10.40 0.96
CA SER A 38 -15.57 11.26 1.02
C SER A 38 -15.52 12.18 -0.21
N THR A 39 -15.24 13.46 0.05
CA THR A 39 -15.11 14.52 -0.95
C THR A 39 -13.67 14.93 -1.19
N SER A 40 -12.76 14.60 -0.27
CA SER A 40 -11.33 14.90 -0.38
C SER A 40 -10.46 13.95 0.45
N ILE A 41 -9.20 13.77 0.04
CA ILE A 41 -8.20 13.06 0.86
C ILE A 41 -7.92 13.91 2.10
N GLY A 42 -8.00 13.30 3.28
CA GLY A 42 -7.85 13.96 4.58
C GLY A 42 -9.16 14.42 5.21
N ASP A 43 -10.32 14.22 4.57
CA ASP A 43 -11.60 14.37 5.27
C ASP A 43 -11.85 13.20 6.24
N GLU A 44 -12.81 13.39 7.16
CA GLU A 44 -13.13 12.42 8.22
C GLU A 44 -13.40 11.01 7.69
N ILE A 45 -14.13 10.90 6.58
CA ILE A 45 -14.45 9.61 5.96
C ILE A 45 -13.18 8.96 5.40
N SER A 46 -12.35 9.72 4.70
CA SER A 46 -11.09 9.21 4.15
C SER A 46 -10.14 8.76 5.27
N GLU A 47 -9.95 9.55 6.33
CA GLU A 47 -9.08 9.20 7.44
C GLU A 47 -9.57 7.94 8.18
N ALA A 48 -10.89 7.81 8.35
CA ALA A 48 -11.50 6.63 8.96
C ALA A 48 -11.41 5.37 8.08
N MET A 49 -11.22 5.52 6.76
CA MET A 49 -11.25 4.40 5.81
C MET A 49 -9.87 3.96 5.32
N LEU A 50 -8.94 4.88 5.09
CA LEU A 50 -7.65 4.58 4.45
C LEU A 50 -6.86 3.52 5.24
N TYR A 51 -6.65 3.74 6.54
CA TYR A 51 -5.89 2.79 7.37
C TYR A 51 -6.60 1.44 7.54
N PRO A 52 -7.91 1.37 7.89
CA PRO A 52 -8.56 0.07 8.03
C PRO A 52 -8.62 -0.73 6.73
N VAL A 53 -8.77 -0.08 5.57
CA VAL A 53 -8.71 -0.76 4.27
C VAL A 53 -7.31 -1.29 4.00
N ALA A 54 -6.27 -0.48 4.20
CA ALA A 54 -4.88 -0.90 4.04
C ALA A 54 -4.54 -2.09 4.94
N HIS A 55 -4.86 -2.03 6.24
CA HIS A 55 -4.59 -3.13 7.17
C HIS A 55 -5.31 -4.43 6.80
N ARG A 56 -6.54 -4.36 6.28
CA ARG A 56 -7.25 -5.55 5.76
C ARG A 56 -6.55 -6.13 4.53
N LEU A 57 -6.04 -5.28 3.64
CA LEU A 57 -5.31 -5.69 2.45
C LEU A 57 -3.99 -6.38 2.83
N ILE A 58 -3.24 -5.82 3.79
CA ILE A 58 -1.98 -6.41 4.27
C ILE A 58 -2.19 -7.85 4.74
N GLY A 59 -3.28 -8.13 5.46
CA GLY A 59 -3.63 -9.49 5.88
C GLY A 59 -3.97 -10.47 4.75
N LYS A 60 -3.93 -10.04 3.48
CA LYS A 60 -4.13 -10.86 2.28
C LYS A 60 -2.89 -10.95 1.39
N CYS A 61 -1.80 -10.28 1.78
CA CYS A 61 -0.55 -10.27 1.03
C CYS A 61 0.48 -11.22 1.65
N ASP A 62 1.38 -11.76 0.82
CA ASP A 62 2.50 -12.58 1.27
C ASP A 62 3.69 -11.74 1.80
N ALA A 63 3.81 -10.50 1.33
CA ALA A 63 4.88 -9.56 1.69
C ALA A 63 4.47 -8.10 1.44
N ILE A 64 5.24 -7.17 1.99
CA ILE A 64 5.18 -5.73 1.69
C ILE A 64 6.47 -5.28 1.02
N TYR A 65 6.35 -4.47 -0.04
CA TYR A 65 7.45 -3.67 -0.55
C TYR A 65 7.29 -2.20 -0.14
N ARG A 66 8.18 -1.72 0.72
CA ARG A 66 8.24 -0.32 1.18
C ARG A 66 9.22 0.46 0.33
N ILE A 67 8.70 1.33 -0.55
CA ILE A 67 9.54 2.27 -1.31
C ILE A 67 10.08 3.39 -0.41
N ALA A 68 11.17 4.05 -0.81
CA ALA A 68 11.75 5.16 -0.05
C ALA A 68 10.84 6.40 0.04
N GLY A 69 10.91 7.13 1.16
CA GLY A 69 10.19 8.39 1.40
C GLY A 69 9.46 8.40 2.75
N ALA A 70 9.38 9.58 3.37
CA ALA A 70 8.69 9.76 4.65
C ALA A 70 7.19 9.54 4.46
N SER A 71 6.59 8.63 5.24
CA SER A 71 5.15 8.40 5.23
C SER A 71 4.74 7.69 6.51
N LYS A 72 4.06 8.42 7.40
CA LYS A 72 3.55 7.87 8.67
C LYS A 72 2.64 6.66 8.43
N GLY A 73 1.82 6.70 7.38
CA GLY A 73 0.91 5.61 7.08
C GLY A 73 1.62 4.35 6.63
N ALA A 74 2.59 4.49 5.71
CA ALA A 74 3.38 3.35 5.28
C ALA A 74 4.24 2.77 6.42
N ASP A 75 4.66 3.59 7.39
CA ASP A 75 5.38 3.11 8.58
C ASP A 75 4.44 2.32 9.51
N MET A 76 3.17 2.72 9.64
CA MET A 76 2.14 1.95 10.36
C MET A 76 1.83 0.62 9.67
N ASP A 77 1.75 0.60 8.35
CA ASP A 77 1.52 -0.61 7.55
C ASP A 77 2.62 -1.66 7.76
N ILE A 78 3.88 -1.21 7.86
CA ILE A 78 5.02 -2.08 8.19
C ILE A 78 4.85 -2.73 9.57
N GLU A 79 4.40 -1.96 10.57
CA GLU A 79 4.15 -2.50 11.91
C GLU A 79 3.05 -3.55 11.91
N VAL A 80 2.00 -3.37 11.10
CA VAL A 80 0.95 -4.39 10.91
C VAL A 80 1.51 -5.63 10.23
N ALA A 81 2.29 -5.47 9.16
CA ALA A 81 2.91 -6.58 8.45
C ALA A 81 3.86 -7.40 9.33
N ARG A 82 4.68 -6.73 10.14
CA ARG A 82 5.58 -7.36 11.13
C ARG A 82 4.79 -8.18 12.14
N LYS A 83 3.67 -7.66 12.66
CA LYS A 83 2.79 -8.40 13.58
C LYS A 83 2.15 -9.63 12.93
N LEU A 84 1.95 -9.60 11.62
CA LEU A 84 1.44 -10.72 10.83
C LEU A 84 2.54 -11.70 10.36
N GLY A 85 3.81 -11.43 10.67
CA GLY A 85 4.93 -12.26 10.26
C GLY A 85 5.27 -12.16 8.77
N LEU A 86 4.81 -11.10 8.09
CA LEU A 86 5.08 -10.90 6.66
C LEU A 86 6.49 -10.38 6.43
N ASN A 87 7.06 -10.75 5.29
CA ASN A 87 8.33 -10.17 4.83
C ASN A 87 8.14 -8.71 4.44
N VAL A 88 9.06 -7.85 4.87
CA VAL A 88 9.10 -6.44 4.50
C VAL A 88 10.38 -6.18 3.72
N TYR A 89 10.23 -5.85 2.44
CA TYR A 89 11.33 -5.49 1.55
C TYR A 89 11.43 -3.97 1.45
N THR A 90 12.64 -3.44 1.53
CA THR A 90 12.92 -1.99 1.37
C THR A 90 13.70 -1.68 0.09
N SER A 91 14.04 -2.72 -0.68
CA SER A 91 14.69 -2.65 -1.98
C SER A 91 14.07 -3.67 -2.92
N LEU A 92 13.97 -3.33 -4.20
CA LEU A 92 13.34 -4.17 -5.22
C LEU A 92 14.13 -5.48 -5.43
N GLU A 93 15.46 -5.39 -5.34
CA GLU A 93 16.38 -6.50 -5.59
C GLU A 93 16.26 -7.61 -4.54
N SER A 94 15.76 -7.29 -3.35
CA SER A 94 15.55 -8.25 -2.27
C SER A 94 14.25 -9.05 -2.41
N ILE A 95 13.33 -8.62 -3.26
CA ILE A 95 12.11 -9.39 -3.57
C ILE A 95 12.55 -10.57 -4.45
N PRO A 96 12.27 -11.84 -4.13
CA PRO A 96 12.65 -12.97 -4.99
C PRO A 96 11.95 -12.91 -6.35
N GLN A 97 12.42 -13.68 -7.33
CA GLN A 97 11.61 -13.95 -8.53
C GLN A 97 10.51 -14.98 -8.16
N ALA A 98 9.32 -14.84 -8.73
CA ALA A 98 8.21 -15.78 -8.52
C ALA A 98 8.46 -17.16 -9.15
#